data_AF-A0A285UJG0-F1
#
_entry.id   AF-A0A285UJG0-F1
#
_cell.length_a   1.000
_cell.length_b   1.000
_cell.length_c   1.000
_cell.angle_alpha   90.00
_cell.angle_beta   90.00
_cell.angle_gamma   90.00
#
_symmetry.space_group_name_H-M   'P 1'
#
loop_
_entity.id
_entity.type
_entity.pdbx_description
1 polymer ?
#
loop_
_entity_poly.entity_id
_entity_poly.type
_entity_poly.pdbx_seq_one_letter_code
_entity_poly.pdbx_strand_id
1 'polypeptide(L)' 'MILGSIGMILFALGGIRFAILTFDVEGYLLSVIGFSIVINYIYSLEKKAGISNKFIWIRSGVLILIVAVISYSLYL' A
#
# COMPACT_ATOMS: atom_id res chain seq x y z
N MET A 1 10.38 10.55 1.63
CA MET A 1 9.52 9.33 1.74
C MET A 1 8.85 8.90 0.44
N ILE A 2 9.14 9.56 -0.70
CA ILE A 2 8.55 9.23 -2.01
C ILE A 2 8.82 7.78 -2.41
N LEU A 3 10.06 7.29 -2.24
CA LEU A 3 10.44 5.89 -2.48
C LEU A 3 9.59 4.89 -1.66
N GLY A 4 9.34 5.18 -0.38
CA GLY A 4 8.46 4.34 0.44
C GLY A 4 7.02 4.33 -0.06
N SER A 5 6.52 5.48 -0.54
CA SER A 5 5.21 5.56 -1.19
C SER A 5 5.12 4.75 -2.47
N ILE A 6 6.11 4.87 -3.34
CA ILE A 6 6.17 4.12 -4.60
C ILE A 6 6.23 2.62 -4.31
N GLY A 7 7.07 2.21 -3.34
CA GLY A 7 7.15 0.83 -2.89
C GLY A 7 5.81 0.29 -2.39
N MET A 8 5.06 1.08 -1.62
CA MET A 8 3.72 0.69 -1.15
C MET A 8 2.72 0.50 -2.31
N ILE A 9 2.74 1.40 -3.31
CA ILE A 9 1.89 1.26 -4.50
C ILE A 9 2.24 -0.02 -5.26
N LEU A 10 3.53 -0.25 -5.53
CA LEU A 10 4.00 -1.43 -6.25
C LEU A 10 3.66 -2.73 -5.51
N PHE A 11 3.81 -2.74 -4.18
CA PHE A 11 3.46 -3.89 -3.36
C PHE A 11 1.95 -4.20 -3.44
N ALA A 12 1.09 -3.18 -3.31
CA ALA A 12 -0.36 -3.35 -3.41
C ALA A 12 -0.76 -3.88 -4.80
N LEU A 13 -0.24 -3.28 -5.87
CA LEU A 13 -0.50 -3.73 -7.25
C LEU A 13 0.01 -5.15 -7.51
N GLY A 14 1.20 -5.49 -6.98
CA GLY A 14 1.78 -6.83 -7.09
C GLY A 14 0.92 -7.88 -6.37
N GLY A 15 0.43 -7.57 -5.16
CA GLY A 15 -0.47 -8.44 -4.40
C GLY A 15 -1.80 -8.67 -5.11
N ILE A 16 -2.41 -7.61 -5.65
CA ILE A 16 -3.65 -7.71 -6.45
C ILE A 16 -3.43 -8.59 -7.69
N ARG A 17 -2.34 -8.34 -8.44
CA ARG A 17 -1.99 -9.14 -9.62
C ARG A 17 -1.79 -10.61 -9.28
N PHE A 18 -1.09 -10.89 -8.18
CA PHE A 18 -0.87 -12.25 -7.70
C PHE A 18 -2.21 -12.94 -7.43
N ALA A 19 -3.09 -12.31 -6.64
CA ALA A 19 -4.41 -12.86 -6.31
C ALA A 19 -5.24 -13.19 -7.56
N ILE A 20 -5.23 -12.32 -8.58
CA ILE A 20 -5.97 -12.51 -9.83
C ILE A 20 -5.40 -13.66 -10.66
N LEU A 21 -4.07 -13.80 -10.73
CA LEU A 21 -3.43 -14.80 -11.60
C LEU A 21 -3.38 -16.20 -10.97
N THR A 22 -3.20 -16.29 -9.65
CA THR A 22 -2.99 -17.58 -8.98
C THR A 22 -4.22 -18.10 -8.26
N PHE A 23 -5.23 -17.23 -8.00
CA PHE A 23 -6.35 -17.54 -7.10
C PHE A 23 -5.90 -18.04 -5.71
N ASP A 24 -4.65 -17.75 -5.32
CA ASP A 24 -4.08 -18.15 -4.04
C ASP A 24 -4.46 -17.14 -2.95
N VAL A 25 -5.53 -17.47 -2.24
CA VAL A 25 -6.07 -16.65 -1.15
C VAL A 25 -5.10 -16.54 0.02
N GLU A 26 -4.34 -17.60 0.32
CA GLU A 26 -3.38 -17.60 1.45
C GLU A 26 -2.19 -16.69 1.14
N GLY A 27 -1.61 -16.80 -0.06
CA GLY A 27 -0.52 -15.92 -0.51
C GLY A 27 -0.94 -14.45 -0.61
N TYR A 28 -2.19 -14.19 -1.01
CA TYR A 28 -2.76 -12.84 -0.98
C TYR A 28 -2.92 -12.31 0.46
N LEU A 29 -3.47 -13.12 1.38
CA LEU A 29 -3.59 -12.74 2.79
C LEU A 29 -2.23 -12.44 3.42
N LEU A 30 -1.22 -13.26 3.15
CA LEU A 30 0.15 -13.04 3.62
C LEU A 30 0.71 -11.70 3.10
N SER A 31 0.43 -11.37 1.84
CA SER A 31 0.81 -10.08 1.25
C SER A 31 0.12 -8.91 1.97
N VAL A 32 -1.19 -9.00 2.24
CA VAL A 32 -1.94 -7.96 2.96
C VAL A 32 -1.41 -7.77 4.40
N ILE A 33 -1.06 -8.87 5.09
CA ILE A 33 -0.46 -8.81 6.42
C ILE A 33 0.90 -8.10 6.37
N GLY A 34 1.78 -8.51 5.45
CA GLY A 34 3.09 -7.88 5.25
C GLY A 34 2.98 -6.39 4.95
N PHE A 35 2.06 -6.01 4.06
CA PHE A 35 1.76 -4.62 3.73
C PHE A 35 1.33 -3.82 4.97
N SER A 36 0.45 -4.38 5.79
CA SER A 36 -0.04 -3.75 7.01
C SER A 36 1.08 -3.50 8.03
N ILE A 37 2.01 -4.45 8.19
CA ILE A 37 3.18 -4.29 9.06
C ILE A 37 4.07 -3.15 8.56
N VAL A 38 4.36 -3.12 7.26
CA VAL A 38 5.21 -2.08 6.66
C VAL A 38 4.57 -0.69 6.78
N ILE A 39 3.27 -0.56 6.54
CA ILE A 39 2.55 0.71 6.73
C ILE A 39 2.66 1.20 8.17
N ASN A 40 2.44 0.32 9.16
CA ASN A 40 2.54 0.70 10.57
C ASN A 40 3.97 1.12 10.95
N TYR A 41 4.97 0.45 10.41
CA TYR A 41 6.37 0.82 10.61
C TYR A 41 6.67 2.21 10.01
N ILE A 42 6.23 2.46 8.77
CA ILE A 42 6.39 3.76 8.11
C ILE A 42 5.67 4.85 8.92
N TYR A 43 4.44 4.60 9.37
CA TYR A 43 3.70 5.53 10.23
C TYR A 43 4.46 5.87 11.52
N SER A 44 5.07 4.87 12.16
CA SER A 44 5.92 5.08 13.34
C SER A 44 7.13 5.97 13.03
N LEU A 45 7.78 5.76 11.88
CA LEU A 45 8.89 6.61 11.43
C LEU A 45 8.44 8.04 11.13
N GLU A 46 7.29 8.21 10.48
CA GLU A 46 6.70 9.53 10.18
C GLU A 46 6.40 10.32 11.46
N LYS A 47 5.82 9.63 12.45
CA LYS A 47 5.59 10.18 13.78
C LYS A 47 6.88 10.61 14.46
N LYS A 48 7.92 9.78 14.43
CA LYS A 48 9.25 10.10 14.99
C LYS A 48 9.92 11.27 14.27
N ALA A 49 9.63 11.47 12.99
CA ALA A 49 10.12 12.60 12.20
C ALA A 49 9.31 13.90 12.40
N GLY A 50 8.33 13.92 13.30
CA GLY A 50 7.51 15.11 13.58
C GLY A 50 6.44 15.42 12.52
N ILE A 51 6.15 14.48 11.61
CA ILE A 51 5.11 14.69 10.58
C ILE A 51 3.74 14.65 11.24
N SER A 52 2.93 15.67 10.96
CA SER A 52 1.57 15.75 11.50
C SER A 52 0.69 14.61 10.99
N ASN A 53 -0.19 14.08 11.84
CA ASN A 53 -1.14 13.04 11.45
C ASN A 53 -2.01 13.44 10.26
N LYS A 54 -2.38 14.71 10.17
CA LYS A 54 -3.17 15.24 9.06
C LYS A 54 -2.48 15.00 7.72
N PHE A 55 -1.17 15.25 7.65
CA PHE A 55 -0.40 15.05 6.43
C PHE A 55 -0.26 13.57 6.07
N ILE A 56 -0.04 12.71 7.07
CA ILE A 56 0.04 11.26 6.87
C ILE A 56 -1.28 10.73 6.30
N TRP A 57 -2.42 11.10 6.89
CA TRP A 57 -3.74 10.67 6.43
C TRP A 57 -4.08 11.16 5.02
N ILE A 58 -3.79 12.42 4.69
CA ILE A 58 -3.99 12.95 3.33
C ILE A 58 -3.17 12.15 2.32
N ARG A 59 -1.89 11.91 2.62
CA ARG A 59 -1.01 11.14 1.75
C ARG A 59 -1.50 9.70 1.58
N SER A 60 -1.91 9.03 2.67
CA SER A 60 -2.49 7.69 2.61
C SER A 60 -3.74 7.66 1.74
N GLY A 61 -4.64 8.65 1.88
CA GLY A 61 -5.82 8.79 1.02
C GLY A 61 -5.46 8.92 -0.46
N VAL A 62 -4.47 9.76 -0.79
CA VAL A 62 -3.98 9.90 -2.17
C VAL A 62 -3.39 8.59 -2.70
N LEU A 63 -2.60 7.87 -1.90
CA LEU A 63 -2.02 6.58 -2.32
C LEU A 63 -3.09 5.52 -2.57
N ILE A 64 -4.10 5.42 -1.69
CA ILE A 64 -5.24 4.52 -1.87
C ILE A 64 -5.97 4.83 -3.18
N LEU A 65 -6.20 6.12 -3.45
CA LEU A 65 -6.89 6.56 -4.66
C LEU A 65 -6.09 6.25 -5.93
N ILE A 66 -4.76 6.43 -5.89
CA ILE A 66 -3.85 6.03 -6.97
C ILE A 66 -3.90 4.51 -7.21
N VAL A 67 -3.79 3.71 -6.15
CA VAL A 67 -3.86 2.24 -6.26
C VAL A 67 -5.21 1.82 -6.84
N ALA A 68 -6.32 2.43 -6.41
CA ALA A 68 -7.65 2.13 -6.93
C ALA A 68 -7.78 2.44 -8.43
N VAL A 69 -7.36 3.64 -8.86
CA VAL A 69 -7.40 4.05 -10.28
C VAL A 69 -6.53 3.16 -11.16
N ILE A 70 -5.31 2.86 -10.73
CA ILE A 70 -4.39 1.99 -11.48
C ILE A 70 -4.94 0.56 -11.54
N SER A 71 -5.43 0.04 -10.42
CA SER A 71 -5.99 -1.32 -10.37
C SER A 71 -7.21 -1.45 -11.26
N TYR A 72 -8.12 -0.47 -11.24
CA TYR A 72 -9.26 -0.41 -12.15
C TYR A 72 -8.82 -0.39 -13.61
N SER A 73 -7.78 0.38 -13.95
CA SER A 73 -7.31 0.49 -15.34
C SER A 73 -6.55 -0.76 -15.85
N LEU A 74 -5.92 -1.52 -14.95
CA LEU A 74 -5.07 -2.67 -15.32
C LEU A 74 -5.77 -4.03 -15.22
N TYR A 75 -6.75 -4.16 -14.33
CA TYR A 75 -7.28 -5.47 -13.92
C TYR A 75 -8.81 -5.57 -13.93
N LEU A 76 -9.53 -4.48 -14.20
CA LEU A 76 -10.99 -4.41 -14.27
C LEU A 76 -11.44 -3.87 -15.63
#